data_AF-A0A354Y6V0-F1
#
_entry.id   AF-A0A354Y6V0-F1
#
_cell.length_a   1.000
_cell.length_b   1.000
_cell.length_c   1.000
_cell.angle_alpha   90.00
_cell.angle_beta   90.00
_cell.angle_gamma   90.00
#
_symmetry.space_group_name_H-M   'P 1'
#
loop_
_entity.id
_entity.type
_entity.pdbx_description
1 polymer ?
#
loop_
_entity_poly.entity_id
_entity_poly.type
_entity_poly.pdbx_seq_one_letter_code
_entity_poly.pdbx_strand_id
1 'polypeptide(L)'
;GNPPDANYVATEGPLGWSALRAARRLGIPVATGFHTRFDEYLSEYGAAWLQGAALRWMRRFHNQAATTLVPTRELQGFLAEHGFQRVRLL
;
A
#
# COMPACT_ATOMS: atom_id res chain seq x y z
N GLY A 1 -28.78 4.97 -0.21
CA GLY A 1 -27.69 5.43 -1.10
C GLY A 1 -27.09 4.22 -1.76
N ASN A 2 -26.68 4.34 -3.04
CA ASN A 2 -26.01 3.24 -3.75
C ASN A 2 -24.67 2.94 -3.05
N PRO A 3 -24.39 1.71 -2.62
CA PRO A 3 -23.09 1.38 -2.03
C PRO A 3 -21.99 1.56 -3.09
N PRO A 4 -20.78 2.02 -2.70
CA PRO A 4 -19.68 2.17 -3.63
C PRO A 4 -19.24 0.80 -4.16
N ASP A 5 -18.99 0.72 -5.48
CA ASP A 5 -18.54 -0.51 -6.14
C ASP A 5 -17.07 -0.85 -5.81
N ALA A 6 -16.27 0.17 -5.46
CA ALA A 6 -14.90 0.03 -5.00
C ALA A 6 -14.45 1.25 -4.18
N ASN A 7 -13.50 1.06 -3.27
CA ASN A 7 -12.90 2.13 -2.48
C ASN A 7 -11.43 2.33 -2.85
N TYR A 8 -10.97 3.58 -2.87
CA TYR A 8 -9.55 3.92 -2.96
C TYR A 8 -9.05 4.46 -1.62
N VAL A 9 -7.96 3.90 -1.10
CA VAL A 9 -7.32 4.36 0.13
C VAL A 9 -5.95 4.94 -0.18
N ALA A 10 -5.80 6.24 0.08
CA ALA A 10 -4.60 7.03 -0.24
C ALA A 10 -3.60 7.16 0.92
N THR A 11 -3.88 6.56 2.08
CA THR A 11 -3.03 6.67 3.27
C THR A 11 -2.83 5.32 3.94
N GLU A 12 -1.62 5.05 4.40
CA GLU A 12 -1.24 3.79 5.04
C GLU A 12 -1.45 3.84 6.57
N GLY A 13 -1.78 5.00 7.14
CA GLY A 13 -1.95 5.23 8.57
C GLY A 13 -3.19 4.58 9.22
N PRO A 14 -3.45 4.81 10.52
CA PRO A 14 -4.55 4.16 11.26
C PRO A 14 -5.93 4.27 10.61
N LEU A 15 -6.20 5.39 9.94
CA LEU A 15 -7.43 5.61 9.18
C LEU A 15 -7.52 4.68 7.96
N GLY A 16 -6.44 4.57 7.18
CA GLY A 16 -6.37 3.65 6.05
C GLY A 16 -6.58 2.20 6.47
N TRP A 17 -5.97 1.79 7.57
CA TRP A 17 -6.18 0.45 8.15
C TRP A 17 -7.64 0.20 8.55
N SER A 18 -8.27 1.20 9.16
CA SER A 18 -9.68 1.11 9.57
C SER A 18 -10.60 1.01 8.35
N ALA A 19 -10.35 1.82 7.31
CA ALA A 19 -11.08 1.78 6.05
C ALA A 19 -10.94 0.41 5.35
N LEU A 20 -9.71 -0.11 5.26
CA LEU A 20 -9.45 -1.42 4.65
C LEU A 20 -10.13 -2.55 5.42
N ARG A 21 -10.12 -2.50 6.76
CA ARG A 21 -10.80 -3.48 7.61
C ARG A 21 -12.32 -3.40 7.46
N ALA A 22 -12.89 -2.20 7.40
CA ALA A 22 -14.33 -1.99 7.23
C ALA A 22 -14.80 -2.47 5.85
N ALA A 23 -14.14 -2.05 4.78
CA ALA A 23 -14.46 -2.47 3.42
C ALA A 23 -14.39 -4.00 3.26
N ARG A 24 -13.37 -4.65 3.84
CA ARG A 24 -13.24 -6.10 3.83
C ARG A 24 -14.38 -6.81 4.57
N ARG A 25 -14.87 -6.26 5.69
CA ARG A 25 -16.05 -6.79 6.39
C ARG A 25 -17.33 -6.65 5.59
N LEU A 26 -17.40 -5.63 4.72
CA LEU A 26 -18.53 -5.35 3.85
C LEU A 26 -18.43 -6.03 2.47
N GLY A 27 -17.36 -6.77 2.19
CA GLY A 27 -17.13 -7.40 0.88
C GLY A 27 -16.82 -6.40 -0.24
N ILE A 28 -16.47 -5.15 0.09
CA ILE A 28 -16.19 -4.09 -0.88
C ILE A 28 -14.70 -4.16 -1.27
N PRO A 29 -14.34 -4.29 -2.56
CA PRO A 29 -12.95 -4.31 -2.99
C PRO A 29 -12.28 -2.94 -2.76
N VAL A 30 -11.01 -2.98 -2.37
CA VAL A 30 -10.21 -1.77 -2.09
C VAL A 30 -8.97 -1.73 -2.96
N ALA A 31 -8.75 -0.60 -3.64
CA ALA A 31 -7.47 -0.26 -4.23
C ALA A 31 -6.68 0.66 -3.28
N THR A 32 -5.37 0.49 -3.21
CA THR A 32 -4.46 1.41 -2.50
C THR A 32 -3.49 2.01 -3.49
N GLY A 33 -3.04 3.24 -3.28
CA GLY A 33 -1.89 3.80 -4.01
C GLY A 33 -0.62 3.69 -3.19
N PHE A 34 0.53 3.54 -3.85
CA PHE A 34 1.84 3.59 -3.20
C PHE A 34 2.65 4.73 -3.84
N HIS A 35 2.81 5.82 -3.11
CA HIS A 35 3.46 7.05 -3.60
C HIS A 35 4.65 7.50 -2.74
N THR A 36 5.11 6.67 -1.81
CA THR A 36 6.31 7.00 -1.03
C THR A 36 7.50 7.12 -1.97
N ARG A 37 8.16 8.29 -1.94
CA ARG A 37 9.44 8.52 -2.62
C ARG A 37 10.52 7.70 -1.91
N PHE A 38 10.88 6.57 -2.50
CA PHE A 38 11.76 5.61 -1.84
C PHE A 38 13.19 6.11 -1.68
N ASP A 39 13.70 6.86 -2.65
CA ASP A 39 14.96 7.59 -2.61
C ASP A 39 15.08 8.48 -1.35
N GLU A 40 14.01 9.19 -0.99
CA GLU A 40 13.97 10.00 0.22
C GLU A 40 13.69 9.18 1.48
N TYR A 41 12.77 8.22 1.40
CA TYR A 41 12.46 7.29 2.48
C TYR A 41 13.70 6.53 2.98
N LEU A 42 14.61 6.16 2.07
CA LEU A 42 15.89 5.50 2.40
C LEU A 42 16.89 6.44 3.08
N SER A 43 16.89 7.73 2.75
CA SER A 43 17.84 8.71 3.29
C SER A 43 17.38 9.33 4.60
N GLU A 44 16.06 9.52 4.81
CA GLU A 44 15.48 10.04 6.05
C GLU A 44 15.56 9.04 7.21
N TYR A 45 15.44 7.74 6.92
CA TYR A 45 15.61 6.68 7.91
C TYR A 45 17.08 6.27 7.99
N GLY A 46 17.90 7.13 8.62
CA GLY A 46 19.33 6.93 8.89
C GLY A 46 19.69 5.70 9.75
N ALA A 47 18.74 4.79 9.97
CA ALA A 47 18.94 3.50 10.61
C ALA A 47 18.31 2.39 9.75
N ALA A 48 19.15 1.56 9.13
CA ALA A 48 18.74 0.48 8.22
C ALA A 48 17.70 -0.49 8.80
N TRP A 49 17.63 -0.63 10.13
CA TRP A 49 16.63 -1.47 10.79
C TRP A 49 15.20 -0.88 10.73
N LEU A 50 15.07 0.44 10.73
CA LEU A 50 13.78 1.12 10.61
C LEU A 50 13.20 0.98 9.19
N GLN A 51 14.05 1.09 8.17
CA GLN A 51 13.66 0.89 6.77
C GLN A 51 13.00 -0.48 6.57
N GLY A 52 13.62 -1.54 7.09
CA GLY A 52 13.08 -2.90 7.00
C GLY A 52 11.76 -3.05 7.78
N ALA A 53 11.63 -2.41 8.94
CA ALA A 53 10.39 -2.44 9.73
C ALA A 53 9.24 -1.73 9.01
N ALA A 54 9.49 -0.55 8.45
CA ALA A 54 8.48 0.22 7.75
C ALA A 54 8.12 -0.44 6.40
N LEU A 55 9.05 -1.07 5.68
CA LEU A 55 8.73 -1.90 4.50
C LEU A 55 7.81 -3.07 4.86
N ARG A 56 8.08 -3.78 5.97
CA ARG A 56 7.21 -4.87 6.44
C ARG A 56 5.81 -4.37 6.80
N TRP A 57 5.74 -3.20 7.44
CA TRP A 57 4.46 -2.59 7.82
C TRP A 57 3.64 -2.18 6.59
N MET A 58 4.25 -1.48 5.64
CA MET A 58 3.61 -1.10 4.37
C MET A 58 3.16 -2.35 3.59
N ARG A 59 4.01 -3.36 3.48
CA ARG A 59 3.65 -4.63 2.83
C ARG A 59 2.42 -5.26 3.43
N ARG A 60 2.31 -5.28 4.76
CA ARG A 60 1.15 -5.86 5.45
C ARG A 60 -0.13 -5.08 5.13
N PHE A 61 -0.04 -3.77 5.02
CA PHE A 61 -1.16 -2.91 4.65
C PHE A 61 -1.61 -3.17 3.20
N HIS A 62 -0.69 -3.02 2.25
CA HIS A 62 -1.00 -3.14 0.81
C HIS A 62 -1.45 -4.55 0.40
N ASN A 63 -0.89 -5.60 1.01
CA ASN A 63 -1.30 -6.98 0.72
C ASN A 63 -2.72 -7.31 1.21
N GLN A 64 -3.38 -6.44 1.98
CA GLN A 64 -4.80 -6.60 2.31
C GLN A 64 -5.74 -5.96 1.28
N ALA A 65 -5.24 -5.10 0.39
CA ALA A 65 -6.02 -4.49 -0.69
C ALA A 65 -6.22 -5.46 -1.85
N ALA A 66 -7.24 -5.24 -2.68
CA ALA A 66 -7.45 -5.98 -3.92
C ALA A 66 -6.36 -5.70 -4.95
N THR A 67 -5.83 -4.47 -4.97
CA THR A 67 -4.72 -4.06 -5.82
C THR A 67 -3.95 -2.89 -5.20
N THR A 68 -2.65 -2.81 -5.50
CA THR A 68 -1.81 -1.65 -5.18
C THR A 68 -1.36 -0.99 -6.47
N LEU A 69 -1.74 0.27 -6.63
CA LEU A 69 -1.46 1.09 -7.81
C LEU A 69 -0.16 1.87 -7.61
N VAL A 70 0.73 1.79 -8.60
CA VAL A 70 2.04 2.46 -8.56
C VAL A 70 2.27 3.29 -9.83
N PRO A 71 2.98 4.44 -9.73
CA PRO A 71 3.21 5.32 -10.87
C PRO A 71 4.28 4.84 -11.86
N THR A 72 5.17 3.91 -11.47
CA THR A 72 6.31 3.51 -12.31
C THR A 72 6.57 2.00 -12.29
N ARG A 73 7.16 1.49 -13.39
CA ARG A 73 7.57 0.08 -13.53
C ARG A 73 8.67 -0.30 -12.56
N GLU A 74 9.58 0.63 -12.30
CA GLU A 74 10.67 0.46 -11.33
C GLU A 74 10.11 0.21 -9.93
N LEU A 75 9.17 1.04 -9.49
CA LEU A 75 8.50 0.86 -8.20
C LEU A 75 7.69 -0.43 -8.15
N GLN A 76 7.03 -0.80 -9.26
CA GLN A 76 6.33 -2.09 -9.36
C GLN A 76 7.28 -3.27 -9.13
N GLY A 77 8.43 -3.29 -9.80
CA GLY A 77 9.45 -4.34 -9.66
C GLY A 77 10.01 -4.39 -8.25
N PHE A 78 10.41 -3.23 -7.72
CA PHE A 78 10.91 -3.11 -6.36
C PHE A 78 9.94 -3.68 -5.33
N LEU A 79 8.67 -3.27 -5.36
CA LEU A 79 7.67 -3.78 -4.41
C LEU A 79 7.45 -5.29 -4.58
N ALA A 80 7.43 -5.81 -5.82
CA ALA A 80 7.29 -7.24 -6.07
C ALA A 80 8.46 -8.05 -5.47
N GLU A 81 9.69 -7.59 -5.64
CA GLU A 81 10.89 -8.20 -5.05
C GLU A 81 10.86 -8.20 -3.51
N HIS A 82 10.19 -7.20 -2.92
CA HIS A 82 10.03 -7.08 -1.46
C HIS A 82 8.77 -7.79 -0.93
N GLY A 83 8.08 -8.58 -1.75
CA GLY A 83 6.95 -9.43 -1.34
C GLY A 83 5.61 -8.73 -1.27
N PHE A 84 5.48 -7.56 -1.90
CA PHE A 84 4.17 -6.95 -2.14
C PHE A 84 3.44 -7.74 -3.23
N GLN A 85 2.16 -7.94 -3.03
CA GLN A 85 1.30 -8.74 -3.89
C GLN A 85 0.32 -7.83 -4.62
N ARG A 86 -0.12 -8.25 -5.82
CA ARG A 86 -1.17 -7.57 -6.60
C ARG A 86 -0.82 -6.10 -6.91
N VAL A 87 0.45 -5.84 -7.22
CA VAL A 87 0.94 -4.53 -7.65
C VAL A 87 0.65 -4.32 -9.14
N ARG A 88 0.12 -3.17 -9.50
CA ARG A 88 -0.30 -2.79 -10.86
C ARG A 88 0.13 -1.36 -11.15
N LEU A 89 0.53 -1.10 -12.39
CA LEU A 89 0.73 0.27 -12.87
C LEU A 89 -0.62 0.99 -12.93
N LEU A 90 -0.60 2.28 -12.58
CA LEU A 90 -1.68 3.23 -12.88
C LEU A 90 -1.88 3.37 -14.39
#